data_AF-A0A9P1DF14-F1
#
_entry.id   AF-A0A9P1DF14-F1
#
_cell.length_a   1.000
_cell.length_b   1.000
_cell.length_c   1.000
_cell.angle_alpha   90.00
_cell.angle_beta   90.00
_cell.angle_gamma   90.00
#
_symmetry.space_group_name_H-M   'P 1'
#
loop_
_entity.id
_entity.type
_entity.pdbx_description
1 polymer ?
#
loop_
_entity_poly.entity_id
_entity_poly.type
_entity_poly.pdbx_seq_one_letter_code
_entity_poly.pdbx_strand_id
1 'polypeptide(L)'
;GKHEIRDFGKGFLQELNEEAYQRYLMREMVFSASKTCAEELQHVLEQVVAAGLGKKSSGKTGQREKDAAKWDAATNEERPGVRRFLPDGDTAQDASQEQQDPESAETPMETTGDQEDERQSAAKQSDLNEATLNQNDDADAEKVSEAKTRLAFLKMRDAMEARDLESLLKLVPGAEAAAVEESEITLGWRLVRELELAVSLKKPDLKEIRMRLRKATEAKVEEETLREAARKLAAAEIREGCRLENIEARAM
;
A
#
# COMPACT_ATOMS: atom_id res chain seq x y z
N GLY A 1 -9.30 39.53 41.39
CA GLY A 1 -10.12 38.50 42.07
C GLY A 1 -11.24 37.96 41.19
N LYS A 2 -12.50 38.33 41.46
CA LYS A 2 -13.67 37.77 40.75
C LYS A 2 -14.00 38.42 39.39
N HIS A 3 -13.51 39.63 39.14
CA HIS A 3 -13.76 40.35 37.89
C HIS A 3 -12.82 39.89 36.75
N GLU A 4 -11.56 39.60 37.05
CA GLU A 4 -10.54 39.16 36.07
C GLU A 4 -10.88 37.81 35.43
N ILE A 5 -11.45 36.87 36.19
CA ILE A 5 -11.87 35.55 35.67
C ILE A 5 -13.04 35.70 34.68
N ARG A 6 -13.94 36.66 34.92
CA ARG A 6 -15.08 36.90 34.05
C ARG A 6 -14.65 37.52 32.72
N ASP A 7 -13.66 38.40 32.75
CA ASP A 7 -13.18 39.09 31.55
C ASP A 7 -12.29 38.17 30.71
N PHE A 8 -11.53 37.26 31.33
CA PHE A 8 -10.83 36.18 30.62
C PHE A 8 -11.80 35.22 29.90
N GLY A 9 -12.89 34.81 30.57
CA GLY A 9 -13.90 33.94 29.98
C GLY A 9 -14.62 34.54 28.76
N LYS A 10 -14.78 35.86 28.72
CA LYS A 10 -15.36 36.56 27.56
C LYS A 10 -14.41 36.61 26.37
N GLY A 11 -13.13 36.91 26.61
CA GLY A 11 -12.11 36.89 25.56
C GLY A 11 -11.95 35.50 24.93
N PHE A 12 -11.87 34.46 25.77
CA PHE A 12 -11.74 33.07 25.31
C PHE A 12 -12.95 32.59 24.48
N LEU A 13 -14.18 32.93 24.89
CA LEU A 13 -15.38 32.60 24.11
C LEU A 13 -15.47 33.37 22.79
N GLN A 14 -14.90 34.57 22.75
CA GLN A 14 -14.83 35.37 21.52
C GLN A 14 -13.81 34.77 20.54
N GLU A 15 -12.62 34.40 21.02
CA GLU A 15 -11.59 33.71 20.23
C GLU A 15 -12.09 32.36 19.67
N LEU A 16 -12.80 31.57 20.47
CA LEU A 16 -13.41 30.32 20.01
C LEU A 16 -14.46 30.54 18.90
N ASN A 17 -15.24 31.61 19.00
CA ASN A 17 -16.21 31.98 17.96
C ASN A 17 -15.53 32.47 16.68
N GLU A 18 -14.44 33.24 16.81
CA GLU A 18 -13.64 33.69 15.66
C GLU A 18 -12.96 32.51 14.95
N GLU A 19 -12.39 31.57 15.70
CA GLU A 19 -11.78 30.36 15.13
C GLU A 19 -12.83 29.45 14.46
N ALA A 20 -14.02 29.30 15.06
CA ALA A 20 -15.12 28.57 14.45
C ALA A 20 -15.59 29.23 13.14
N TYR A 21 -15.64 30.56 13.10
CA TYR A 21 -16.00 31.33 11.92
C TYR A 21 -14.94 31.21 10.80
N GLN A 22 -13.66 31.25 11.15
CA GLN A 22 -12.56 31.02 10.20
C GLN A 22 -12.62 29.60 9.59
N ARG A 23 -12.87 28.57 10.43
CA ARG A 23 -13.04 27.19 9.93
C ARG A 23 -14.23 27.06 8.98
N TYR A 24 -15.34 27.75 9.29
CA TYR A 24 -16.50 27.81 8.39
C TYR A 24 -16.15 28.46 7.04
N LEU A 25 -15.48 29.62 7.06
CA LEU A 25 -15.03 30.30 5.83
C LEU A 25 -14.09 29.43 4.99
N MET A 26 -13.11 28.77 5.62
CA MET A 26 -12.20 27.85 4.94
C MET A 26 -12.96 26.70 4.29
N ARG A 27 -13.94 26.13 4.97
CA ARG A 27 -14.79 25.05 4.42
C ARG A 27 -15.59 25.53 3.21
N GLU A 28 -16.17 26.72 3.26
CA GLU A 28 -16.92 27.31 2.14
C GLU A 28 -16.01 27.62 0.94
N MET A 29 -14.79 28.11 1.18
CA MET A 29 -13.81 28.33 0.10
C MET A 29 -13.38 27.02 -0.55
N VAL A 30 -13.10 25.98 0.24
CA VAL A 30 -12.75 24.65 -0.29
C VAL A 30 -13.92 24.06 -1.07
N PHE A 31 -15.14 24.19 -0.56
CA PHE A 31 -16.33 23.69 -1.25
C PHE A 31 -16.57 24.42 -2.58
N SER A 32 -16.45 25.74 -2.62
CA SER A 32 -16.61 26.51 -3.87
C SER A 32 -15.51 26.19 -4.88
N ALA A 33 -14.25 26.10 -4.46
CA ALA A 33 -13.15 25.67 -5.33
C ALA A 33 -13.35 24.24 -5.88
N SER A 34 -13.84 23.32 -5.04
CA SER A 34 -14.12 21.94 -5.46
C SER A 34 -15.24 21.87 -6.49
N LYS A 35 -16.26 22.74 -6.36
CA LYS A 35 -17.37 22.84 -7.31
C LYS A 35 -16.89 23.35 -8.66
N THR A 36 -16.09 24.41 -8.69
CA THR A 36 -15.51 24.94 -9.94
C THR A 36 -14.63 23.90 -10.62
N CYS A 37 -13.79 23.18 -9.86
CA CYS A 37 -12.95 22.10 -10.39
C CYS A 37 -13.80 20.95 -10.98
N ALA A 38 -14.91 20.58 -10.33
CA ALA A 38 -15.82 19.58 -10.85
C ALA A 38 -16.50 20.01 -12.17
N GLU A 39 -16.90 21.28 -12.27
CA GLU A 39 -17.47 21.86 -13.49
C GLU A 39 -16.44 21.91 -14.62
N GLU A 40 -15.18 22.27 -14.33
CA GLU A 40 -14.09 22.25 -15.30
C GLU A 40 -13.78 20.84 -15.80
N LEU A 41 -13.71 19.85 -14.89
CA LEU A 41 -13.50 18.45 -15.24
C LEU A 41 -14.64 17.91 -16.11
N GLN A 42 -15.89 18.28 -15.80
CA GLN A 42 -17.04 17.89 -16.61
C GLN A 42 -16.96 18.47 -18.02
N HIS A 43 -16.60 19.75 -18.15
CA HIS A 43 -16.41 20.38 -19.45
C HIS A 43 -15.27 19.74 -20.26
N VAL A 44 -14.14 19.41 -19.61
CA VAL A 44 -13.05 18.68 -20.26
C VAL A 44 -13.51 17.30 -20.73
N LEU A 45 -14.25 16.55 -19.90
CA LEU A 45 -14.80 15.24 -20.28
C LEU A 45 -15.73 15.33 -21.49
N GLU A 46 -16.62 16.34 -21.53
CA GLU A 46 -17.49 16.59 -22.67
C GLU A 46 -16.69 16.91 -23.95
N GLN A 47 -15.61 17.69 -23.83
CA GLN A 47 -14.70 17.96 -24.95
C GLN A 47 -13.96 16.70 -25.43
N VAL A 48 -13.50 15.83 -24.54
CA VAL A 48 -12.83 14.57 -24.90
C VAL A 48 -13.80 13.61 -25.60
N VAL A 49 -15.05 13.54 -25.14
CA VAL A 49 -16.12 12.76 -25.78
C VAL A 49 -16.45 13.33 -27.17
N ALA A 50 -16.57 14.65 -27.30
CA ALA A 50 -16.81 15.32 -28.58
C ALA A 50 -15.64 15.16 -29.56
N ALA A 51 -14.39 15.16 -29.07
CA ALA A 51 -13.19 14.93 -29.86
C ALA A 51 -13.00 13.45 -30.28
N GLY A 52 -13.89 12.55 -29.85
CA GLY A 52 -13.89 11.16 -30.28
C GLY A 52 -12.71 10.31 -29.79
N LEU A 53 -11.96 10.80 -28.80
CA LEU A 53 -10.77 10.12 -28.27
C LEU A 53 -11.10 8.86 -27.43
N GLY A 54 -12.38 8.58 -27.19
CA GLY A 54 -12.88 7.33 -26.59
C GLY A 54 -13.32 6.24 -27.60
N LYS A 55 -13.28 6.51 -28.92
CA LYS A 55 -13.73 5.54 -29.95
C LYS A 55 -12.56 4.84 -30.63
N LYS A 56 -11.76 4.08 -29.88
CA LYS A 56 -10.84 3.08 -30.47
C LYS A 56 -10.84 1.80 -29.64
N SER A 57 -11.89 1.00 -29.81
CA SER A 57 -11.89 -0.47 -29.84
C SER A 57 -13.24 -1.03 -29.35
N SER A 58 -14.19 -1.23 -30.27
CA SER A 58 -15.14 -2.34 -30.16
C SER A 58 -15.87 -2.47 -31.49
N GLY A 59 -15.27 -3.27 -32.38
CA GLY A 59 -16.03 -3.92 -33.43
C GLY A 59 -16.87 -5.03 -32.80
N LYS A 60 -18.12 -4.72 -32.45
CA LYS A 60 -19.29 -5.63 -32.45
C LYS A 60 -20.51 -4.88 -31.93
N THR A 61 -21.16 -4.18 -32.85
CA THR A 61 -22.57 -3.83 -32.74
C THR A 61 -23.41 -5.10 -32.79
N GLY A 62 -24.05 -5.44 -31.66
CA GLY A 62 -25.05 -6.50 -31.57
C GLY A 62 -25.07 -7.17 -30.21
N GLN A 63 -26.16 -6.99 -29.45
CA GLN A 63 -26.49 -7.58 -28.15
C GLN A 63 -25.86 -6.94 -26.91
N ARG A 64 -26.48 -5.86 -26.40
CA ARG A 64 -26.71 -5.64 -24.96
C ARG A 64 -27.58 -4.40 -24.73
N GLU A 65 -28.85 -4.48 -25.13
CA GLU A 65 -29.88 -3.47 -24.83
C GLU A 65 -31.01 -4.04 -23.95
N LYS A 66 -30.75 -5.09 -23.14
CA LYS A 66 -31.80 -5.73 -22.32
C LYS A 66 -31.54 -5.88 -20.82
N ASP A 67 -30.47 -5.32 -20.26
CA ASP A 67 -30.18 -5.50 -18.82
C ASP A 67 -30.22 -4.21 -17.97
N ALA A 68 -30.61 -3.06 -18.54
CA ALA A 68 -30.73 -1.80 -17.78
C ALA A 68 -32.09 -1.62 -17.06
N ALA A 69 -33.10 -2.46 -17.34
CA ALA A 69 -34.46 -2.29 -16.80
C ALA A 69 -34.76 -3.12 -15.54
N LYS A 70 -33.77 -3.75 -14.90
CA LYS A 70 -33.99 -4.66 -13.75
C LYS A 70 -33.36 -4.22 -12.43
N TRP A 71 -32.80 -3.01 -12.35
CA TRP A 71 -32.16 -2.50 -11.12
C TRP A 71 -33.02 -1.53 -10.30
N ASP A 72 -34.11 -0.98 -10.86
CA ASP A 72 -34.97 -0.02 -10.14
C ASP A 72 -36.11 -0.66 -9.31
N ALA A 73 -36.12 -1.98 -9.13
CA ALA A 73 -37.23 -2.69 -8.46
C ALA A 73 -36.83 -3.48 -7.19
N ALA A 74 -35.66 -3.23 -6.60
CA ALA A 74 -35.21 -3.97 -5.40
C ALA A 74 -34.64 -3.08 -4.28
N THR A 75 -35.12 -1.84 -4.16
CA THR A 75 -34.88 -0.97 -3.00
C THR A 75 -36.16 -0.76 -2.23
N ASN A 76 -36.76 -1.85 -1.75
CA ASN A 76 -37.64 -1.78 -0.60
C ASN A 76 -37.66 -3.13 0.11
N GLU A 77 -37.68 -3.05 1.43
CA GLU A 77 -37.91 -4.13 2.40
C GLU A 77 -36.66 -4.74 3.08
N GLU A 78 -36.51 -4.28 4.32
CA GLU A 78 -36.27 -5.07 5.54
C GLU A 78 -34.83 -5.41 5.98
N ARG A 79 -34.47 -4.78 7.12
CA ARG A 79 -33.46 -5.20 8.09
C ARG A 79 -33.59 -6.68 8.42
N PRO A 80 -32.47 -7.37 8.72
CA PRO A 80 -32.46 -8.03 10.04
C PRO A 80 -31.07 -8.18 10.68
N GLY A 81 -31.02 -7.93 11.99
CA GLY A 81 -30.17 -8.68 12.90
C GLY A 81 -30.93 -9.93 13.36
N VAL A 82 -30.53 -11.12 12.90
CA VAL A 82 -30.79 -12.41 13.55
C VAL A 82 -29.64 -13.36 13.19
N ARG A 83 -28.91 -13.81 14.20
CA ARG A 83 -27.89 -14.86 14.12
C ARG A 83 -28.51 -16.20 13.71
N ARG A 84 -27.80 -17.00 12.92
CA ARG A 84 -27.76 -18.46 13.11
C ARG A 84 -26.33 -18.98 13.06
N PHE A 85 -26.02 -19.73 14.10
CA PHE A 85 -24.80 -20.47 14.37
C PHE A 85 -24.86 -21.87 13.75
N LEU A 86 -23.69 -22.38 13.28
CA LEU A 86 -23.20 -23.78 13.27
C LEU A 86 -23.93 -24.83 12.40
N PRO A 87 -23.36 -26.04 12.13
CA PRO A 87 -21.97 -26.54 12.29
C PRO A 87 -21.42 -27.38 11.09
N ASP A 88 -20.19 -27.86 11.29
CA ASP A 88 -19.33 -28.88 10.66
C ASP A 88 -19.94 -29.99 9.78
N GLY A 89 -19.13 -30.48 8.84
CA GLY A 89 -19.33 -31.73 8.11
C GLY A 89 -18.07 -32.20 7.39
N ASP A 90 -17.35 -33.11 8.03
CA ASP A 90 -16.23 -33.91 7.52
C ASP A 90 -16.44 -34.48 6.12
N THR A 91 -15.36 -34.59 5.34
CA THR A 91 -15.03 -35.88 4.70
C THR A 91 -13.55 -35.95 4.36
N ALA A 92 -12.89 -36.90 5.03
CA ALA A 92 -11.55 -37.38 4.78
C ALA A 92 -11.45 -38.19 3.48
N GLN A 93 -10.25 -38.20 2.89
CA GLN A 93 -9.58 -39.32 2.20
C GLN A 93 -8.20 -38.78 1.76
N ASP A 94 -7.08 -39.07 2.43
CA ASP A 94 -6.37 -40.33 2.66
C ASP A 94 -5.55 -40.83 1.45
N ALA A 95 -4.32 -41.22 1.78
CA ALA A 95 -3.28 -41.92 1.01
C ALA A 95 -2.59 -41.18 -0.16
N SER A 96 -1.29 -41.33 -0.45
CA SER A 96 -0.06 -41.87 0.15
C SER A 96 0.95 -41.97 -1.01
N GLN A 97 2.25 -41.77 -0.73
CA GLN A 97 3.43 -42.35 -1.44
C GLN A 97 3.62 -41.94 -2.93
N GLU A 98 4.80 -41.90 -3.57
CA GLU A 98 6.21 -42.29 -3.35
C GLU A 98 6.97 -41.48 -4.44
N GLN A 99 8.07 -40.76 -4.15
CA GLN A 99 9.45 -41.26 -4.16
C GLN A 99 9.89 -41.91 -5.48
N GLN A 100 10.78 -41.24 -6.24
CA GLN A 100 12.15 -41.69 -6.58
C GLN A 100 12.67 -41.11 -7.91
N ASP A 101 13.94 -40.67 -7.82
CA ASP A 101 14.89 -40.48 -8.93
C ASP A 101 15.03 -41.74 -9.81
N PRO A 102 15.68 -41.61 -10.97
CA PRO A 102 16.96 -42.31 -11.03
C PRO A 102 18.10 -41.56 -11.73
N GLU A 103 19.27 -41.90 -11.23
CA GLU A 103 20.63 -41.67 -11.68
C GLU A 103 21.00 -42.51 -12.93
N SER A 104 22.06 -42.07 -13.61
CA SER A 104 23.11 -42.89 -14.24
C SER A 104 22.95 -43.47 -15.66
N ALA A 105 23.76 -42.88 -16.56
CA ALA A 105 24.91 -43.49 -17.22
C ALA A 105 24.80 -44.20 -18.60
N GLU A 106 25.82 -43.86 -19.41
CA GLU A 106 26.51 -44.63 -20.47
C GLU A 106 26.10 -44.51 -21.96
N THR A 107 27.12 -44.09 -22.72
CA THR A 107 27.43 -44.13 -24.17
C THR A 107 27.35 -45.55 -24.78
N PRO A 108 27.23 -45.76 -26.12
CA PRO A 108 28.35 -45.60 -27.07
C PRO A 108 27.98 -45.24 -28.53
N MET A 109 28.93 -44.74 -29.33
CA MET A 109 29.53 -45.42 -30.51
C MET A 109 30.23 -44.42 -31.46
N GLU A 110 31.40 -44.84 -31.94
CA GLU A 110 32.22 -44.24 -32.99
C GLU A 110 31.50 -44.09 -34.33
N THR A 111 31.84 -43.05 -35.11
CA THR A 111 32.12 -43.21 -36.54
C THR A 111 33.16 -42.19 -36.99
N THR A 112 34.29 -42.73 -37.44
CA THR A 112 35.38 -42.08 -38.18
C THR A 112 34.90 -41.64 -39.57
N GLY A 113 35.40 -40.50 -40.04
CA GLY A 113 35.21 -40.04 -41.41
C GLY A 113 36.12 -38.86 -41.71
N ASP A 114 37.24 -39.16 -42.36
CA ASP A 114 38.22 -38.22 -42.90
C ASP A 114 37.62 -37.14 -43.78
N GLN A 115 38.05 -35.89 -43.57
CA GLN A 115 38.32 -34.95 -44.66
C GLN A 115 39.28 -33.87 -44.16
N GLU A 116 40.54 -34.02 -44.56
CA GLU A 116 41.56 -32.98 -44.54
C GLU A 116 41.29 -31.93 -45.64
N ASP A 117 41.97 -30.81 -45.50
CA ASP A 117 42.11 -29.67 -46.42
C ASP A 117 41.02 -28.59 -46.43
N GLU A 118 41.19 -27.61 -45.54
CA GLU A 118 41.41 -26.20 -45.94
C GLU A 118 41.77 -25.35 -44.71
N ARG A 119 43.02 -25.49 -44.25
CA ARG A 119 43.67 -24.45 -43.45
C ARG A 119 44.40 -23.53 -44.41
N GLN A 120 43.96 -22.28 -44.53
CA GLN A 120 44.79 -21.06 -44.54
C GLN A 120 44.00 -19.88 -45.12
N SER A 121 43.15 -19.22 -44.30
CA SER A 121 42.85 -17.77 -44.42
C SER A 121 41.77 -17.27 -43.44
N ALA A 122 41.79 -17.68 -42.16
CA ALA A 122 40.84 -17.12 -41.17
C ALA A 122 41.47 -16.75 -39.81
N ALA A 123 42.79 -16.82 -39.66
CA ALA A 123 43.47 -16.65 -38.36
C ALA A 123 43.86 -15.18 -38.02
N LYS A 124 43.21 -14.18 -38.60
CA LYS A 124 43.43 -12.76 -38.25
C LYS A 124 42.14 -11.94 -38.07
N GLN A 125 40.97 -12.57 -38.01
CA GLN A 125 39.70 -11.90 -37.72
C GLN A 125 38.93 -12.50 -36.53
N SER A 126 39.41 -13.60 -35.91
CA SER A 126 38.76 -14.19 -34.73
C SER A 126 39.01 -13.41 -33.44
N ASP A 127 40.14 -12.72 -33.31
CA ASP A 127 40.53 -12.08 -32.04
C ASP A 127 39.90 -10.68 -31.83
N LEU A 128 39.14 -10.18 -32.82
CA LEU A 128 38.45 -8.88 -32.75
C LEU A 128 36.95 -8.99 -32.45
N ASN A 129 36.36 -10.18 -32.56
CA ASN A 129 34.92 -10.39 -32.33
C ASN A 129 34.61 -10.94 -30.93
N GLU A 130 35.58 -11.50 -30.20
CA GLU A 130 35.36 -12.01 -28.84
C GLU A 130 35.41 -10.88 -27.78
N ALA A 131 36.19 -9.82 -28.04
CA ALA A 131 36.27 -8.65 -27.16
C ALA A 131 35.03 -7.73 -27.22
N THR A 132 34.26 -7.78 -28.32
CA THR A 132 33.03 -7.00 -28.49
C THR A 132 31.77 -7.72 -28.01
N LEU A 133 31.80 -9.05 -27.84
CA LEU A 133 30.68 -9.80 -27.25
C LEU A 133 30.60 -9.60 -25.73
N ASN A 134 31.73 -9.66 -25.03
CA ASN A 134 31.76 -9.51 -23.56
C ASN A 134 31.39 -8.10 -23.07
N GLN A 135 31.54 -7.06 -23.88
CA GLN A 135 31.16 -5.70 -23.48
C GLN A 135 29.64 -5.45 -23.51
N ASN A 136 28.88 -6.26 -24.26
CA ASN A 136 27.42 -6.10 -24.32
C ASN A 136 26.73 -6.75 -23.12
N ASP A 137 27.27 -7.85 -22.60
CA ASP A 137 26.68 -8.58 -21.46
C ASP A 137 26.74 -7.74 -20.16
N ASP A 138 27.82 -7.00 -19.94
CA ASP A 138 27.96 -6.11 -18.79
C ASP A 138 27.00 -4.91 -18.86
N ALA A 139 26.84 -4.31 -20.06
CA ALA A 139 25.93 -3.20 -20.27
C ALA A 139 24.45 -3.60 -20.09
N ASP A 140 24.10 -4.85 -20.40
CA ASP A 140 22.74 -5.35 -20.20
C ASP A 140 22.49 -5.77 -18.74
N ALA A 141 23.52 -6.25 -18.02
CA ALA A 141 23.42 -6.52 -16.58
C ALA A 141 23.15 -5.24 -15.77
N GLU A 142 23.82 -4.13 -16.11
CA GLU A 142 23.58 -2.82 -15.48
C GLU A 142 22.16 -2.29 -15.73
N LYS A 143 21.64 -2.40 -16.97
CA LYS A 143 20.25 -2.01 -17.27
C LYS A 143 19.25 -2.85 -16.49
N VAL A 144 19.51 -4.15 -16.33
CA VAL A 144 18.64 -5.05 -15.57
C VAL A 144 18.66 -4.72 -14.08
N SER A 145 19.81 -4.36 -13.52
CA SER A 145 19.89 -3.94 -12.12
C SER A 145 19.16 -2.61 -11.89
N GLU A 146 19.37 -1.62 -12.77
CA GLU A 146 18.67 -0.34 -12.73
C GLU A 146 17.14 -0.52 -12.84
N ALA A 147 16.69 -1.36 -13.78
CA ALA A 147 15.27 -1.67 -13.94
C ALA A 147 14.67 -2.32 -12.69
N LYS A 148 15.42 -3.20 -12.01
CA LYS A 148 15.00 -3.82 -10.75
C LYS A 148 14.88 -2.80 -9.63
N THR A 149 15.86 -1.90 -9.47
CA THR A 149 15.82 -0.82 -8.48
C THR A 149 14.61 0.09 -8.72
N ARG A 150 14.39 0.50 -9.98
CA ARG A 150 13.26 1.36 -10.35
C ARG A 150 11.91 0.68 -10.12
N LEU A 151 11.80 -0.61 -10.43
CA LEU A 151 10.58 -1.38 -10.17
C LEU A 151 10.30 -1.52 -8.67
N ALA A 152 11.33 -1.77 -7.85
CA ALA A 152 11.18 -1.86 -6.39
C ALA A 152 10.71 -0.52 -5.80
N PHE A 153 11.29 0.59 -6.26
CA PHE A 153 10.86 1.93 -5.88
C PHE A 153 9.39 2.21 -6.23
N LEU A 154 8.97 1.93 -7.48
CA LEU A 154 7.59 2.18 -7.90
C LEU A 154 6.58 1.34 -7.10
N LYS A 155 6.85 0.05 -6.88
CA LYS A 155 5.99 -0.81 -6.06
C LYS A 155 5.89 -0.31 -4.62
N MET A 156 7.01 0.10 -4.04
CA MET A 156 7.02 0.68 -2.69
C MET A 156 6.18 1.95 -2.64
N ARG A 157 6.35 2.85 -3.61
CA ARG A 157 5.59 4.09 -3.70
C ARG A 157 4.09 3.86 -3.88
N ASP A 158 3.69 2.94 -4.75
CA ASP A 158 2.28 2.56 -4.93
C ASP A 158 1.67 2.08 -3.60
N ALA A 159 2.43 1.27 -2.83
CA ALA A 159 2.00 0.82 -1.51
C ALA A 159 1.95 1.96 -0.47
N MET A 160 2.85 2.95 -0.57
CA MET A 160 2.83 4.15 0.27
C MET A 160 1.59 5.00 -0.03
N GLU A 161 1.28 5.22 -1.30
CA GLU A 161 0.10 5.97 -1.75
C GLU A 161 -1.20 5.26 -1.35
N ALA A 162 -1.24 3.93 -1.46
CA ALA A 162 -2.35 3.11 -0.99
C ALA A 162 -2.46 3.00 0.54
N ARG A 163 -1.43 3.45 1.29
CA ARG A 163 -1.29 3.27 2.75
C ARG A 163 -1.52 1.82 3.20
N ASP A 164 -1.04 0.86 2.40
CA ASP A 164 -1.17 -0.56 2.70
C ASP A 164 0.01 -1.05 3.55
N LEU A 165 -0.24 -1.22 4.84
CA LEU A 165 0.76 -1.68 5.80
C LEU A 165 1.34 -3.05 5.45
N GLU A 166 0.53 -4.00 4.98
CA GLU A 166 1.01 -5.36 4.73
C GLU A 166 1.95 -5.38 3.52
N SER A 167 1.58 -4.66 2.46
CA SER A 167 2.43 -4.50 1.29
C SER A 167 3.73 -3.78 1.62
N LEU A 168 3.70 -2.70 2.42
CA LEU A 168 4.90 -1.97 2.82
C LEU A 168 5.87 -2.82 3.63
N LEU A 169 5.38 -3.63 4.57
CA LEU A 169 6.23 -4.54 5.36
C LEU A 169 6.98 -5.56 4.49
N LYS A 170 6.42 -5.93 3.33
CA LYS A 170 7.07 -6.83 2.35
C LYS A 170 8.01 -6.07 1.40
N LEU A 171 7.61 -4.88 0.96
CA LEU A 171 8.28 -4.16 -0.12
C LEU A 171 9.45 -3.30 0.34
N VAL A 172 9.39 -2.68 1.52
CA VAL A 172 10.47 -1.78 2.00
C VAL A 172 11.81 -2.52 2.16
N PRO A 173 11.89 -3.73 2.76
CA PRO A 173 13.13 -4.50 2.80
C PRO A 173 13.61 -4.93 1.40
N GLY A 174 12.69 -5.19 0.48
CA GLY A 174 13.02 -5.52 -0.91
C GLY A 174 13.59 -4.33 -1.67
N ALA A 175 13.10 -3.12 -1.40
CA ALA A 175 13.64 -1.88 -1.95
C ALA A 175 15.05 -1.58 -1.40
N GLU A 176 15.27 -1.84 -0.11
CA GLU A 176 16.60 -1.76 0.50
C GLU A 176 17.60 -2.73 -0.13
N ALA A 177 17.19 -3.99 -0.33
CA ALA A 177 18.01 -4.99 -1.03
C ALA A 177 18.28 -4.63 -2.51
N ALA A 178 17.36 -3.89 -3.14
CA ALA A 178 17.50 -3.40 -4.51
C ALA A 178 18.27 -2.07 -4.62
N ALA A 179 18.87 -1.59 -3.52
CA ALA A 179 19.63 -0.33 -3.46
C ALA A 179 18.82 0.90 -3.90
N VAL A 180 17.54 0.95 -3.54
CA VAL A 180 16.74 2.19 -3.65
C VAL A 180 17.34 3.26 -2.73
N GLU A 181 17.12 4.54 -3.07
CA GLU A 181 17.65 5.66 -2.29
C GLU A 181 17.27 5.59 -0.81
N GLU A 182 18.24 5.81 0.08
CA GLU A 182 18.07 5.70 1.54
C GLU A 182 16.99 6.66 2.08
N SER A 183 16.84 7.83 1.46
CA SER A 183 15.81 8.82 1.81
C SER A 183 14.40 8.26 1.62
N GLU A 184 14.17 7.55 0.51
CA GLU A 184 12.89 6.91 0.16
C GLU A 184 12.61 5.70 1.04
N ILE A 185 13.63 4.88 1.34
CA ILE A 185 13.52 3.78 2.29
C ILE A 185 13.15 4.31 3.68
N THR A 186 13.77 5.43 4.10
CA THR A 186 13.45 6.09 5.37
C THR A 186 12.01 6.59 5.42
N LEU A 187 11.50 7.14 4.31
CA LEU A 187 10.09 7.54 4.19
C LEU A 187 9.15 6.33 4.27
N GLY A 188 9.48 5.24 3.59
CA GLY A 188 8.74 3.98 3.65
C GLY A 188 8.64 3.44 5.08
N TRP A 189 9.77 3.37 5.80
CA TRP A 189 9.79 2.94 7.21
C TRP A 189 9.03 3.89 8.13
N ARG A 190 9.10 5.20 7.91
CA ARG A 190 8.33 6.19 8.68
C ARG A 190 6.84 5.92 8.53
N LEU A 191 6.34 5.73 7.30
CA LEU A 191 4.94 5.43 7.05
C LEU A 191 4.52 4.08 7.65
N VAL A 192 5.37 3.05 7.57
CA VAL A 192 5.13 1.77 8.28
C VAL A 192 4.91 2.02 9.77
N ARG A 193 5.75 2.80 10.44
CA ARG A 193 5.59 3.10 11.87
C ARG A 193 4.33 3.90 12.18
N GLU A 194 3.97 4.85 11.32
CA GLU A 194 2.71 5.59 11.43
C GLU A 194 1.50 4.66 11.38
N LEU A 195 1.44 3.76 10.40
CA LEU A 195 0.34 2.83 10.20
C LEU A 195 0.27 1.78 11.32
N GLU A 196 1.41 1.24 11.76
CA GLU A 196 1.47 0.32 12.90
C GLU A 196 0.95 0.95 14.19
N LEU A 197 1.30 2.23 14.43
CA LEU A 197 0.78 3.00 15.56
C LEU A 197 -0.73 3.18 15.44
N ALA A 198 -1.23 3.57 14.26
CA ALA A 198 -2.67 3.75 14.01
C ALA A 198 -3.47 2.46 14.23
N VAL A 199 -2.94 1.30 13.83
CA VAL A 199 -3.56 -0.01 14.08
C VAL A 199 -3.56 -0.33 15.58
N SER A 200 -2.46 -0.03 16.29
CA SER A 200 -2.31 -0.35 17.71
C SER A 200 -3.22 0.49 18.60
N LEU A 201 -3.45 1.75 18.24
CA LEU A 201 -4.40 2.63 18.92
C LEU A 201 -5.86 2.14 18.89
N LYS A 202 -6.20 1.22 17.97
CA LYS A 202 -7.52 0.58 17.92
C LYS A 202 -7.65 -0.62 18.85
N LYS A 203 -6.52 -1.14 19.35
CA LYS A 203 -6.48 -2.30 20.25
C LYS A 203 -6.43 -1.81 21.70
N PRO A 204 -6.98 -2.57 22.67
CA PRO A 204 -6.93 -2.19 24.09
C PRO A 204 -5.57 -2.47 24.75
N ASP A 205 -4.56 -2.91 24.00
CA ASP A 205 -3.24 -3.27 24.56
C ASP A 205 -2.37 -2.01 24.75
N LEU A 206 -2.35 -1.49 25.98
CA LEU A 206 -1.57 -0.30 26.32
C LEU A 206 -0.06 -0.51 26.20
N LYS A 207 0.44 -1.73 26.43
CA LYS A 207 1.87 -2.03 26.33
C LYS A 207 2.31 -1.96 24.88
N GLU A 208 1.50 -2.50 23.97
CA GLU A 208 1.74 -2.41 22.53
C GLU A 208 1.71 -0.95 22.06
N ILE A 209 0.71 -0.17 22.48
CA ILE A 209 0.63 1.26 22.11
C ILE A 209 1.89 2.02 22.56
N ARG A 210 2.35 1.84 23.81
CA ARG A 210 3.61 2.47 24.31
C ARG A 210 4.84 2.04 23.52
N MET A 211 4.90 0.77 23.11
CA MET A 211 6.01 0.26 22.30
C MET A 211 6.01 0.91 20.92
N ARG A 212 4.86 0.96 20.26
CA ARG A 212 4.71 1.55 18.92
C ARG A 212 4.94 3.05 18.91
N LEU A 213 4.49 3.76 19.95
CA LEU A 213 4.74 5.18 20.09
C LEU A 213 6.24 5.49 20.14
N ARG A 214 7.03 4.72 20.92
CA ARG A 214 8.48 4.86 20.97
C ARG A 214 9.14 4.61 19.62
N LYS A 215 8.77 3.51 18.94
CA LYS A 215 9.28 3.20 17.59
C LYS A 215 8.93 4.29 16.56
N ALA A 216 7.73 4.88 16.66
CA ALA A 216 7.32 5.98 15.80
C ALA A 216 8.10 7.28 16.09
N THR A 217 8.43 7.55 17.36
CA THR A 217 9.31 8.67 17.74
C THR A 217 10.72 8.47 17.19
N GLU A 218 11.29 7.27 17.31
CA GLU A 218 12.61 6.92 16.76
C GLU A 218 12.65 7.09 15.23
N ALA A 219 11.57 6.73 14.53
CA ALA A 219 11.43 6.87 13.08
C ALA A 219 11.08 8.31 12.62
N LYS A 220 10.99 9.27 13.54
CA LYS A 220 10.65 10.68 13.26
C LYS A 220 9.32 10.83 12.51
N VAL A 221 8.30 10.07 12.93
CA VAL A 221 6.91 10.28 12.48
C VAL A 221 6.45 11.69 12.86
N GLU A 222 5.50 12.25 12.11
CA GLU A 222 4.98 13.60 12.32
C GLU A 222 4.56 13.86 13.78
N GLU A 223 4.96 15.00 14.32
CA GLU A 223 4.76 15.35 15.73
C GLU A 223 3.27 15.39 16.10
N GLU A 224 2.41 15.85 15.18
CA GLU A 224 0.97 15.89 15.40
C GLU A 224 0.38 14.49 15.62
N THR A 225 0.79 13.52 14.79
CA THR A 225 0.39 12.11 14.91
C THR A 225 0.87 11.51 16.23
N LEU A 226 2.12 11.80 16.63
CA LEU A 226 2.65 11.36 17.92
C LEU A 226 1.87 11.97 19.10
N ARG A 227 1.54 13.26 19.02
CA ARG A 227 0.80 13.98 20.05
C ARG A 227 -0.64 13.47 20.17
N GLU A 228 -1.30 13.17 19.06
CA GLU A 228 -2.62 12.55 19.07
C GLU A 228 -2.59 11.14 19.65
N ALA A 229 -1.62 10.32 19.25
CA ALA A 229 -1.43 8.98 19.78
C ALA A 229 -1.16 8.99 21.29
N ALA A 230 -0.33 9.91 21.78
CA ALA A 230 -0.05 10.10 23.20
C ALA A 230 -1.31 10.50 24.00
N ARG A 231 -2.13 11.41 23.45
CA ARG A 231 -3.43 11.78 24.06
C ARG A 231 -4.38 10.58 24.16
N LYS A 232 -4.46 9.78 23.10
CA LYS A 232 -5.28 8.56 23.07
C LYS A 232 -4.80 7.52 24.08
N LEU A 233 -3.48 7.32 24.18
CA LEU A 233 -2.87 6.44 25.18
C LEU A 233 -3.21 6.89 26.60
N ALA A 234 -3.00 8.17 26.93
CA ALA A 234 -3.31 8.70 28.27
C ALA A 234 -4.79 8.53 28.63
N ALA A 235 -5.70 8.80 27.68
CA ALA A 235 -7.13 8.59 27.90
C ALA A 235 -7.49 7.11 28.14
N ALA A 236 -6.80 6.18 27.46
CA ALA A 236 -6.99 4.75 27.66
C ALA A 236 -6.45 4.28 29.02
N GLU A 237 -5.29 4.79 29.45
CA GLU A 237 -4.69 4.54 30.77
C GLU A 237 -5.59 5.00 31.91
N ILE A 238 -6.14 6.22 31.82
CA ILE A 238 -7.09 6.75 32.81
C ILE A 238 -8.33 5.85 32.89
N ARG A 239 -8.86 5.43 31.73
CA ARG A 239 -10.03 4.56 31.69
C ARG A 239 -9.78 3.19 32.33
N GLU A 240 -8.61 2.61 32.11
CA GLU A 240 -8.22 1.34 32.74
C GLU A 240 -8.04 1.51 34.25
N GLY A 241 -7.38 2.58 34.70
CA GLY A 241 -7.24 2.91 36.12
C GLY A 241 -8.58 3.04 36.83
N CYS A 242 -9.50 3.87 36.29
CA CYS A 242 -10.85 4.01 36.85
C CYS A 242 -11.64 2.69 36.83
N ARG A 243 -11.39 1.79 35.88
CA ARG A 243 -12.04 0.48 35.84
C ARG A 243 -11.57 -0.41 37.00
N LEU A 244 -10.27 -0.40 37.31
CA LEU A 244 -9.71 -1.17 38.42
C LEU A 244 -10.22 -0.67 39.77
N GLU A 245 -10.23 0.65 39.99
CA GLU A 245 -10.77 1.26 41.21
C GLU A 245 -12.25 0.88 41.45
N ASN A 246 -13.07 0.87 40.38
CA ASN A 246 -14.47 0.46 40.48
C ASN A 246 -14.66 -1.03 40.79
N ILE A 247 -13.73 -1.88 40.38
CA ILE A 247 -13.74 -3.31 40.71
C ILE A 247 -13.36 -3.51 42.17
N GLU A 248 -12.32 -2.82 42.64
CA GLU A 248 -11.89 -2.84 44.03
C GLU A 248 -13.00 -2.33 44.97
N ALA A 249 -13.66 -1.23 44.63
CA ALA A 249 -14.77 -0.67 45.40
C ALA A 249 -16.01 -1.58 45.46
N ARG A 250 -16.19 -2.50 44.50
CA ARG A 250 -17.28 -3.49 44.52
C ARG A 250 -16.93 -4.78 45.25
N ALA A 251 -15.65 -5.03 45.48
CA ALA A 251 -15.17 -6.21 46.19
C ALA A 251 -15.12 -5.99 47.71
N MET A 252 -15.20 -4.74 48.18
CA MET A 252 -15.37 -4.35 49.58
C MET A 252 -16.85 -4.27 49.97
#